data_AF-A0A7S3AHP0-F1
#
_entry.id   AF-A0A7S3AHP0-F1
#
_cell.length_a   1.000
_cell.length_b   1.000
_cell.length_c   1.000
_cell.angle_alpha   90.00
_cell.angle_beta   90.00
_cell.angle_gamma   90.00
#
_symmetry.space_group_name_H-M   'P 1'
#
loop_
_entity.id
_entity.type
_entity.pdbx_description
1 polymer ?
#
loop_
_entity_poly.entity_id
_entity_poly.type
_entity_poly.pdbx_seq_one_letter_code
_entity_poly.pdbx_strand_id
1 'polypeptide(L)'
;PLKCSVCTQHPPSMSVSVTGDMLMQAKGGQLVARLKKLTDELETTEQTEDSGFLDDIATALGHAKLLRHRDADVKLLTASCLSDVLRIYAPKSPFDEAALKDVFELFVSQMRGVG
;
A
#
# COMPACT_ATOMS: atom_id res chain seq x y z
N PRO A 1 6.75 36.65 8.57
CA PRO A 1 7.18 35.77 7.45
C PRO A 1 7.37 34.33 7.93
N LEU A 2 6.68 33.42 7.25
CA LEU A 2 6.32 32.07 7.70
C LEU A 2 7.56 31.20 7.93
N LYS A 3 7.59 30.48 9.07
CA LYS A 3 8.56 29.43 9.35
C LYS A 3 8.32 28.30 8.34
N CYS A 4 9.24 28.12 7.40
CA CYS A 4 9.26 26.98 6.51
C CYS A 4 9.61 25.74 7.36
N SER A 5 8.60 24.95 7.73
CA SER A 5 8.71 23.82 8.65
C SER A 5 8.91 22.48 7.91
N VAL A 6 9.73 22.46 6.87
CA VAL A 6 10.09 21.21 6.17
C VAL A 6 11.62 21.15 5.97
N CYS A 7 12.35 21.08 7.08
CA CYS A 7 13.50 20.18 7.16
C CYS A 7 12.88 18.87 7.69
N THR A 8 12.94 17.72 7.03
CA THR A 8 14.12 16.88 6.86
C THR A 8 13.59 15.65 6.13
N GLN A 9 14.22 15.20 5.05
CA GLN A 9 14.48 13.77 4.84
C GLN A 9 15.48 13.57 3.69
N HIS A 10 16.66 13.15 4.15
CA HIS A 10 17.78 12.52 3.46
C HIS A 10 17.32 11.22 2.75
N PRO A 11 17.99 10.72 1.70
CA PRO A 11 17.44 9.67 0.84
C PRO A 11 17.21 8.39 1.64
N PRO A 12 16.03 7.76 1.57
CA PRO A 12 15.85 6.45 2.18
C PRO A 12 16.57 5.43 1.30
N SER A 13 17.67 4.90 1.85
CA SER A 13 18.19 3.60 1.45
C SER A 13 17.04 2.59 1.49
N MET A 14 16.57 2.21 0.31
CA MET A 14 15.46 1.28 0.06
C MET A 14 15.64 -0.02 0.84
N SER A 15 14.82 -0.24 1.86
CA SER A 15 14.54 -1.59 2.37
C SER A 15 13.11 -1.62 2.89
N VAL A 16 12.20 -2.07 2.04
CA VAL A 16 10.85 -2.44 2.47
C VAL A 16 11.00 -3.64 3.40
N SER A 17 10.52 -3.51 4.63
CA SER A 17 10.78 -4.48 5.70
C SER A 17 9.55 -5.32 6.05
N VAL A 18 8.37 -4.92 5.56
CA VAL A 18 7.13 -5.65 5.69
C VAL A 18 6.98 -6.61 4.51
N THR A 19 6.74 -7.90 4.77
CA THR A 19 6.49 -8.91 3.72
C THR A 19 5.00 -9.21 3.57
N GLY A 20 4.62 -9.82 2.45
CA GLY A 20 3.24 -10.28 2.19
C GLY A 20 2.73 -11.24 3.28
N ASP A 21 3.56 -12.20 3.70
CA ASP A 21 3.25 -13.13 4.79
C ASP A 21 2.96 -12.41 6.12
N MET A 22 3.71 -11.36 6.43
CA MET A 22 3.46 -10.56 7.63
C MET A 22 2.07 -9.92 7.58
N LEU A 23 1.62 -9.44 6.42
CA LEU A 23 0.26 -8.90 6.26
C LEU A 23 -0.79 -10.00 6.41
N MET A 24 -0.56 -11.15 5.78
CA MET A 24 -1.52 -12.25 5.77
C MET A 24 -1.65 -12.97 7.11
N GLN A 25 -0.63 -12.93 7.97
CA GLN A 25 -0.67 -13.57 9.29
C GLN A 25 -1.09 -12.62 10.42
N ALA A 26 -0.97 -11.30 10.24
CA ALA A 26 -1.34 -10.32 11.26
C ALA A 26 -2.85 -10.26 11.53
N LYS A 27 -3.21 -9.77 12.73
CA LYS A 27 -4.60 -9.57 13.17
C LYS A 27 -4.72 -8.29 14.00
N GLY A 28 -5.92 -7.70 13.99
CA GLY A 28 -6.26 -6.55 14.83
C GLY A 28 -5.25 -5.40 14.70
N GLY A 29 -4.87 -4.79 15.83
CA GLY A 29 -3.94 -3.65 15.84
C GLY A 29 -2.55 -3.94 15.25
N GLN A 30 -2.09 -5.20 15.27
CA GLN A 30 -0.80 -5.55 14.64
C GLN A 30 -0.87 -5.43 13.12
N LEU A 31 -2.00 -5.78 12.50
CA LEU A 31 -2.19 -5.63 11.06
C LEU A 31 -2.18 -4.15 10.67
N VAL A 32 -2.88 -3.32 11.44
CA VAL A 32 -2.91 -1.87 11.23
C VAL A 32 -1.50 -1.27 11.35
N ALA A 33 -0.73 -1.66 12.36
CA ALA A 33 0.63 -1.18 12.54
C ALA A 33 1.55 -1.56 11.37
N ARG A 34 1.41 -2.78 10.84
CA ARG A 34 2.18 -3.25 9.67
C ARG A 34 1.79 -2.50 8.39
N LEU A 35 0.50 -2.29 8.16
CA LEU A 35 0.02 -1.53 7.00
C LEU A 35 0.45 -0.06 7.04
N LYS A 36 0.43 0.58 8.21
CA LYS A 36 0.96 1.95 8.38
C LYS A 36 2.44 2.00 8.03
N LYS A 37 3.23 1.10 8.62
CA LYS A 37 4.66 1.01 8.33
C LYS A 37 4.93 0.80 6.84
N LEU A 38 4.17 -0.10 6.19
CA LEU A 38 4.31 -0.33 4.77
C LEU A 38 3.95 0.91 3.94
N THR A 39 2.92 1.66 4.34
CA THR A 39 2.56 2.93 3.68
C THR A 39 3.74 3.92 3.72
N ASP A 40 4.34 4.11 4.89
CA ASP A 40 5.50 5.01 5.06
C ASP A 40 6.71 4.55 4.20
N GLU A 41 6.94 3.24 4.10
CA GLU A 41 8.03 2.67 3.29
C GLU A 41 7.76 2.83 1.78
N LEU A 42 6.52 2.61 1.32
CA LEU A 42 6.16 2.71 -0.10
C LEU A 42 6.07 4.15 -0.62
N GLU A 43 5.67 5.12 0.22
CA GLU A 43 5.59 6.54 -0.16
C GLU A 43 6.93 7.04 -0.72
N THR A 44 8.03 6.62 -0.10
CA THR A 44 9.38 7.04 -0.48
C THR A 44 10.04 6.15 -1.53
N THR A 45 9.38 5.06 -1.93
CA THR A 45 9.93 4.12 -2.92
C THR A 45 9.72 4.67 -4.33
N GLU A 46 10.80 4.73 -5.10
CA GLU A 46 10.74 5.15 -6.50
C GLU A 46 10.38 3.98 -7.42
N GLN A 47 9.80 4.32 -8.58
CA GLN A 47 9.54 3.37 -9.66
C GLN A 47 10.87 2.82 -10.18
N THR A 48 10.98 1.49 -10.29
CA THR A 48 12.21 0.79 -10.71
C THR A 48 11.86 -0.33 -11.69
N GLU A 49 12.82 -0.68 -12.56
CA GLU A 49 12.66 -1.78 -13.52
C GLU A 49 12.64 -3.16 -12.83
N ASP A 50 13.23 -3.25 -11.63
CA ASP A 50 13.26 -4.47 -10.80
C ASP A 50 12.42 -4.28 -9.54
N SER A 51 11.10 -4.27 -9.71
CA SER A 51 10.12 -4.14 -8.61
C SER A 51 9.70 -5.48 -8.00
N GLY A 52 10.31 -6.60 -8.41
CA GLY A 52 9.90 -7.96 -8.01
C GLY A 52 10.00 -8.22 -6.49
N PHE A 53 10.78 -7.42 -5.78
CA PHE A 53 10.83 -7.44 -4.31
C PHE A 53 9.50 -7.03 -3.64
N LEU A 54 8.54 -6.49 -4.40
CA LEU A 54 7.20 -6.14 -3.93
C LEU A 54 6.14 -7.17 -4.37
N ASP A 55 6.48 -8.22 -5.12
CA ASP A 55 5.50 -9.16 -5.69
C ASP A 55 4.67 -9.85 -4.59
N ASP A 56 5.31 -10.23 -3.49
CA ASP A 56 4.67 -10.86 -2.34
C ASP A 56 3.70 -9.91 -1.64
N ILE A 57 4.08 -8.64 -1.49
CA ILE A 57 3.27 -7.57 -0.93
C ILE A 57 2.10 -7.24 -1.84
N ALA A 58 2.33 -7.09 -3.14
CA ALA A 58 1.28 -6.83 -4.13
C ALA A 58 0.24 -7.96 -4.10
N THR A 59 0.69 -9.21 -4.12
CA THR A 59 -0.18 -10.38 -4.01
C THR A 59 -1.00 -10.38 -2.72
N ALA A 60 -0.38 -10.04 -1.58
CA ALA A 60 -1.07 -9.95 -0.30
C ALA A 60 -2.12 -8.82 -0.27
N LEU A 61 -1.76 -7.63 -0.76
CA LEU A 61 -2.65 -6.46 -0.82
C LEU A 61 -3.84 -6.69 -1.77
N GLY A 62 -3.65 -7.42 -2.86
CA GLY A 62 -4.70 -7.83 -3.79
C GLY A 62 -5.60 -8.95 -3.25
N HIS A 63 -5.28 -9.55 -2.10
CA HIS A 63 -6.08 -10.64 -1.56
C HIS A 63 -7.39 -10.13 -0.93
N ALA A 64 -8.50 -10.82 -1.19
CA ALA A 64 -9.84 -10.47 -0.68
C ALA A 64 -9.91 -10.27 0.84
N LYS A 65 -9.01 -10.91 1.59
CA LYS A 65 -8.86 -10.75 3.04
C LYS A 65 -8.58 -9.30 3.45
N LEU A 66 -7.74 -8.58 2.70
CA LEU A 66 -7.42 -7.18 2.96
C LEU A 66 -8.40 -6.25 2.24
N LEU A 67 -8.71 -6.53 0.97
CA LEU A 67 -9.62 -5.70 0.17
C LEU A 67 -11.03 -5.59 0.78
N ARG A 68 -11.55 -6.68 1.33
CA ARG A 68 -12.91 -6.76 1.90
C ARG A 68 -12.90 -6.80 3.42
N HIS A 69 -11.83 -6.31 4.05
CA HIS A 69 -11.71 -6.32 5.49
C HIS A 69 -12.80 -5.47 6.16
N ARG A 70 -13.34 -5.93 7.30
CA ARG A 70 -14.44 -5.22 8.00
C ARG A 70 -14.01 -3.91 8.64
N ASP A 71 -12.73 -3.83 9.02
CA ASP A 71 -12.14 -2.66 9.68
C ASP A 71 -11.85 -1.58 8.64
N ALA A 72 -12.36 -0.37 8.89
CA ALA A 72 -12.23 0.77 7.98
C ALA A 72 -10.77 1.23 7.84
N ASP A 73 -10.00 1.23 8.92
CA ASP A 73 -8.59 1.64 8.90
C ASP A 73 -7.76 0.66 8.07
N VAL A 74 -8.03 -0.64 8.21
CA VAL A 74 -7.36 -1.66 7.41
C VAL A 74 -7.65 -1.45 5.92
N LYS A 75 -8.91 -1.21 5.54
CA LYS A 75 -9.26 -0.97 4.14
C LYS A 75 -8.64 0.32 3.60
N LEU A 76 -8.63 1.39 4.39
CA LEU A 76 -8.04 2.67 4.00
C LEU A 76 -6.54 2.52 3.76
N LEU A 77 -5.81 1.92 4.70
CA LEU A 77 -4.37 1.70 4.58
C LEU A 77 -4.02 0.73 3.44
N THR A 78 -4.83 -0.32 3.25
CA THR A 78 -4.68 -1.23 2.10
C THR A 78 -4.82 -0.48 0.78
N ALA A 79 -5.83 0.41 0.68
CA ALA A 79 -5.99 1.28 -0.49
C ALA A 79 -4.76 2.19 -0.68
N SER A 80 -4.28 2.87 0.36
CA SER A 80 -3.06 3.70 0.25
C SER A 80 -1.87 2.90 -0.28
N CYS A 81 -1.58 1.74 0.33
CA CYS A 81 -0.49 0.88 -0.12
C CYS A 81 -0.66 0.43 -1.59
N LEU A 82 -1.88 0.07 -2.01
CA LEU A 82 -2.17 -0.31 -3.39
C LEU A 82 -1.92 0.83 -4.38
N SER A 83 -2.25 2.07 -3.99
CA SER A 83 -1.97 3.25 -4.82
C SER A 83 -0.47 3.42 -5.07
N ASP A 84 0.35 3.25 -4.04
CA ASP A 84 1.81 3.32 -4.18
C ASP A 84 2.37 2.15 -4.97
N VAL A 85 1.88 0.93 -4.76
CA VAL A 85 2.26 -0.24 -5.56
C VAL A 85 1.96 0.02 -7.05
N LEU A 86 0.77 0.52 -7.39
CA LEU A 86 0.44 0.85 -8.78
C LEU A 86 1.35 1.93 -9.36
N ARG A 87 1.72 2.95 -8.56
CA ARG A 87 2.69 3.97 -8.96
C ARG A 87 4.08 3.37 -9.25
N ILE A 88 4.55 2.46 -8.39
CA ILE A 88 5.88 1.85 -8.49
C ILE A 88 5.97 0.86 -9.66
N TYR A 89 4.90 0.13 -9.97
CA TYR A 89 4.87 -0.85 -11.06
C TYR A 89 4.49 -0.28 -12.42
N ALA A 90 4.01 0.97 -12.50
CA ALA A 90 3.71 1.58 -13.79
C ALA A 90 4.93 1.46 -14.73
N PRO A 91 4.75 1.28 -16.06
CA PRO A 91 3.48 1.15 -16.79
C PRO A 91 2.86 -0.26 -16.77
N LYS A 92 3.47 -1.25 -16.09
CA LYS A 92 3.04 -2.67 -16.10
C LYS A 92 2.58 -3.11 -14.72
N SER A 93 1.26 -3.16 -14.52
CA SER A 93 0.67 -3.58 -13.25
C SER A 93 1.09 -5.00 -12.84
N PRO A 94 1.32 -5.28 -11.53
CA PRO A 94 1.53 -6.64 -11.03
C PRO A 94 0.23 -7.44 -10.92
N PHE A 95 -0.91 -6.78 -11.14
CA PHE A 95 -2.24 -7.35 -11.01
C PHE A 95 -2.79 -7.75 -12.37
N ASP A 96 -3.50 -8.88 -12.42
CA ASP A 96 -4.34 -9.21 -13.56
C ASP A 96 -5.62 -8.35 -13.59
N GLU A 97 -6.39 -8.45 -14.67
CA GLU A 97 -7.61 -7.63 -14.85
C GLU A 97 -8.66 -7.86 -13.74
N ALA A 98 -8.77 -9.08 -13.24
CA ALA A 98 -9.72 -9.41 -12.17
C ALA A 98 -9.31 -8.78 -10.84
N ALA A 99 -8.04 -8.91 -10.46
CA ALA A 99 -7.49 -8.30 -9.26
C ALA A 99 -7.53 -6.77 -9.36
N LEU A 100 -7.21 -6.19 -10.52
CA LEU A 100 -7.34 -4.75 -10.75
C LEU A 100 -8.76 -4.26 -10.51
N LYS A 101 -9.77 -5.00 -10.99
CA LYS A 101 -11.16 -4.64 -10.75
C LYS A 101 -11.49 -4.58 -9.26
N ASP A 102 -11.12 -5.60 -8.48
CA ASP A 102 -11.33 -5.61 -7.02
C ASP A 102 -10.59 -4.44 -6.33
N VAL A 103 -9.37 -4.11 -6.79
CA VAL A 103 -8.59 -2.95 -6.30
C VAL A 103 -9.30 -1.62 -6.59
N PHE A 104 -9.79 -1.43 -7.82
CA PHE A 104 -10.54 -0.22 -8.18
C PHE A 104 -11.87 -0.11 -7.44
N GLU A 105 -12.58 -1.22 -7.21
CA GLU A 105 -13.79 -1.25 -6.39
C GLU A 105 -13.50 -0.79 -4.95
N LEU A 106 -12.37 -1.20 -4.38
CA LEU A 106 -11.92 -0.72 -3.06
C LEU A 106 -11.71 0.81 -3.09
N PHE A 107 -10.99 1.36 -4.08
CA PHE A 107 -10.78 2.81 -4.20
C PHE A 107 -12.09 3.58 -4.27
N VAL A 108 -13.02 3.12 -5.13
CA VAL A 108 -14.35 3.72 -5.25
C VAL A 108 -15.11 3.64 -3.92
N SER A 109 -15.01 2.52 -3.20
CA SER A 109 -15.63 2.39 -1.88
C SER A 109 -15.07 3.38 -0.86
N GLN A 110 -13.78 3.72 -0.91
CA GLN A 110 -13.18 4.70 0.01
C GLN A 110 -13.63 6.13 -0.30
N MET A 111 -13.78 6.48 -1.58
CA MET A 111 -14.21 7.82 -1.99
C MET A 111 -15.68 8.11 -1.66
N ARG A 112 -16.54 7.09 -1.59
CA ARG A 112 -17.98 7.26 -1.27
C ARG A 112 -18.27 7.82 0.13
N GLY A 113 -17.28 7.84 1.04
CA GLY A 113 -17.41 8.39 2.39
C GLY A 113 -16.83 9.81 2.58
N VAL A 114 -16.35 10.45 1.52
CA VAL A 114 -15.69 11.79 1.56
C VAL A 114 -16.65 12.92 1.11
N GLY A 115 -17.96 12.68 1.21
CA GLY A 115 -19.03 13.61 0.81
C GLY A 115 -19.79 14.17 1.99
#